data_AF-M1A5M1-F1
#
_entry.id   AF-M1A5M1-F1
#
_cell.length_a   1.000
_cell.length_b   1.000
_cell.length_c   1.000
_cell.angle_alpha   90.00
_cell.angle_beta   90.00
_cell.angle_gamma   90.00
#
_symmetry.space_group_name_H-M   'P 1'
#
loop_
_entity.id
_entity.type
_entity.pdbx_description
1 polymer ?
#
loop_
_entity_poly.entity_id
_entity_poly.type
_entity_poly.pdbx_seq_one_letter_code
_entity_poly.pdbx_strand_id
1 'polypeptide(L)'
;MGENSSVTAAPPPSLEKTSAIEDALLKQFFAEVSEVERDNEVIRILSCFKLNPFEYLNLSFDSSIGEVKKQYRKLSLLVHPDKCKHPQAKEAFGALAKAQQLLLDQQERDYILSQVVAAKEELRSKWKKQLKKDTARKLKSLVTEGKYDQEHEQSEEFQQQLKLKVREILTDQEWRRRKMAMRISEEEGRLKKDEEETKEMWKRKREHEEQWEGTRENRVSSWRDFMKGGKKAKKGEIRPPKLKTEDPNKSYVQRPVKRG
;
A
#
# COMPACT_ATOMS: atom_id res chain seq x y z
N MET A 1 54.26 3.34 85.34
CA MET A 1 54.41 2.61 84.06
C MET A 1 53.21 2.97 83.22
N GLY A 2 53.38 3.88 82.26
CA GLY A 2 52.29 4.35 81.40
C GLY A 2 52.46 3.74 80.02
N GLU A 3 51.48 2.94 79.61
CA GLU A 3 51.43 2.30 78.29
C GLU A 3 50.93 3.33 77.26
N ASN A 4 51.81 3.75 76.36
CA ASN A 4 51.44 4.58 75.21
C ASN A 4 51.00 3.67 74.05
N SER A 5 49.69 3.56 73.86
CA SER A 5 49.06 2.94 72.68
C SER A 5 49.33 3.79 71.43
N SER A 6 50.15 3.28 70.52
CA SER A 6 50.34 3.83 69.18
C SER A 6 49.22 3.34 68.26
N VAL A 7 48.22 4.20 68.01
CA VAL A 7 47.21 3.96 66.98
C VAL A 7 47.77 4.43 65.64
N THR A 8 48.14 3.49 64.77
CA THR A 8 48.49 3.76 63.37
C THR A 8 47.24 4.10 62.58
N ALA A 9 47.04 5.38 62.25
CA ALA A 9 45.99 5.81 61.32
C ALA A 9 46.41 5.47 59.88
N ALA A 10 45.60 4.65 59.19
CA ALA A 10 45.75 4.38 57.76
C ALA A 10 45.56 5.67 56.93
N PRO A 11 46.28 5.86 55.82
CA PRO A 11 46.14 7.05 54.99
C PRO A 11 44.73 7.09 54.36
N PRO A 12 44.12 8.27 54.21
CA PRO A 12 42.80 8.39 53.58
C PRO A 12 42.85 7.89 52.13
N PRO A 13 41.79 7.23 51.63
CA PRO A 13 41.73 6.81 50.24
C PRO A 13 41.91 8.03 49.33
N SER A 14 42.86 7.94 48.41
CA SER A 14 43.24 9.02 47.49
C SER A 14 42.02 9.48 46.67
N LEU A 15 41.57 10.71 46.90
CA LEU A 15 40.44 11.38 46.24
C LEU A 15 40.50 11.37 44.69
N GLU A 16 41.70 11.25 44.11
CA GLU A 16 41.88 11.16 42.65
C GLU A 16 41.49 9.80 42.06
N LYS A 17 41.53 8.72 42.86
CA LYS A 17 41.08 7.39 42.40
C LYS A 17 39.56 7.29 42.38
N THR A 18 38.87 7.97 43.30
CA THR A 18 37.40 7.99 43.36
C THR A 18 36.84 8.81 42.20
N SER A 19 37.44 9.95 41.85
CA SER A 19 36.99 10.76 40.70
C SER A 19 37.19 10.03 39.37
N ALA A 20 38.30 9.32 39.19
CA ALA A 20 38.54 8.53 37.98
C ALA A 20 37.55 7.35 37.84
N ILE A 21 37.11 6.76 38.96
CA ILE A 21 36.08 5.71 38.98
C ILE A 21 34.71 6.32 38.67
N GLU A 22 34.38 7.48 39.23
CA GLU A 22 33.14 8.21 38.95
C GLU A 22 33.03 8.65 37.48
N ASP A 23 34.12 9.14 36.88
CA ASP A 23 34.18 9.50 35.46
C ASP A 23 34.00 8.29 34.55
N ALA A 24 34.59 7.14 34.92
CA ALA A 24 34.42 5.89 34.18
C ALA A 24 32.97 5.37 34.28
N LEU A 25 32.36 5.44 35.46
CA LEU A 25 30.95 5.09 35.70
C LEU A 25 30.01 6.00 34.90
N LEU A 26 30.28 7.31 34.90
CA LEU A 26 29.50 8.28 34.14
C LEU A 26 29.60 8.03 32.62
N LYS A 27 30.80 7.70 32.12
CA LYS A 27 31.01 7.33 30.71
C LYS A 27 30.30 6.03 30.34
N GLN A 28 30.29 5.04 31.22
CA GLN A 28 29.56 3.79 31.01
C GLN A 28 28.05 4.02 31.04
N PHE A 29 27.55 4.85 31.96
CA PHE A 29 26.16 5.27 32.01
C PHE A 29 25.74 6.00 30.73
N PHE A 30 26.53 6.96 30.23
CA PHE A 30 26.23 7.64 28.96
C PHE A 30 26.25 6.69 27.76
N ALA A 31 27.15 5.69 27.75
CA ALA A 31 27.17 4.67 26.71
C ALA A 31 25.90 3.79 26.75
N GLU A 32 25.45 3.39 27.94
CA GLU A 32 24.24 2.60 28.15
C GLU A 32 22.97 3.39 27.81
N VAL A 33 22.87 4.64 28.26
CA VAL A 33 21.79 5.57 27.87
C VAL A 33 21.74 5.71 26.36
N SER A 34 22.90 5.87 25.69
CA SER A 34 22.94 5.96 24.22
C SER A 34 22.51 4.67 23.52
N GLU A 35 22.67 3.50 24.16
CA GLU A 35 22.24 2.20 23.61
C GLU A 35 20.73 2.04 23.76
N VAL A 36 20.20 2.40 24.93
CA VAL A 36 18.74 2.45 25.17
C VAL A 36 18.06 3.46 24.25
N GLU A 37 18.65 4.63 24.01
CA GLU A 37 18.15 5.61 23.05
C GLU A 37 18.11 5.06 21.62
N ARG A 38 19.12 4.30 21.21
CA ARG A 38 19.16 3.64 19.89
C ARG A 38 18.04 2.62 19.77
N ASP A 39 17.87 1.77 20.78
CA ASP A 39 16.85 0.73 20.79
C ASP A 39 15.44 1.31 20.81
N ASN A 40 15.21 2.34 21.63
CA ASN A 40 13.95 3.08 21.66
C ASN A 40 13.63 3.71 20.30
N GLU A 41 14.63 4.24 19.60
CA GLU A 41 14.44 4.82 18.28
C GLU A 41 14.08 3.75 17.23
N VAL A 42 14.69 2.56 17.30
CA VAL A 42 14.33 1.42 16.43
C VAL A 42 12.87 1.02 16.65
N ILE A 43 12.44 0.90 17.91
CA ILE A 43 11.05 0.56 18.25
C ILE A 43 10.09 1.67 17.79
N ARG A 44 10.45 2.94 17.99
CA ARG A 44 9.67 4.09 17.51
C ARG A 44 9.47 4.03 16.00
N ILE A 45 10.55 3.86 15.22
CA ILE A 45 10.49 3.79 13.75
C ILE A 45 9.60 2.63 13.29
N LEU A 46 9.69 1.46 13.93
CA LEU A 46 8.89 0.29 13.54
C LEU A 46 7.41 0.43 13.93
N SER A 47 7.10 1.17 15.00
CA SER A 47 5.74 1.46 15.43
C SER A 47 5.07 2.62 14.66
N CYS A 48 5.83 3.40 13.88
CA CYS A 48 5.30 4.49 13.06
C CYS A 48 4.29 4.00 12.01
N PHE A 49 3.40 4.90 11.62
CA PHE A 49 2.38 4.57 10.65
C PHE A 49 2.96 4.38 9.24
N LYS A 50 2.78 3.18 8.67
CA LYS A 50 3.41 2.75 7.40
C LYS A 50 3.13 3.65 6.20
N LEU A 51 2.02 4.38 6.21
CA LEU A 51 1.62 5.25 5.10
C LEU A 51 2.07 6.71 5.29
N ASN A 52 2.69 7.06 6.42
CA ASN A 52 3.16 8.42 6.70
C ASN A 52 4.70 8.48 6.78
N PRO A 53 5.39 8.86 5.69
CA PRO A 53 6.85 9.01 5.66
C PRO A 53 7.42 10.04 6.64
N PHE A 54 6.66 11.09 7.01
CA PHE A 54 7.14 12.13 7.92
C PHE A 54 7.30 11.64 9.36
N GLU A 55 6.45 10.69 9.79
CA GLU A 55 6.53 10.09 11.13
C GLU A 55 7.80 9.26 11.32
N TYR A 56 8.26 8.56 10.28
CA TYR A 56 9.50 7.80 10.32
C TYR A 56 10.71 8.70 10.64
N LEU A 57 10.75 9.90 10.08
CA LEU A 57 11.81 10.88 10.32
C LEU A 57 11.56 11.77 11.55
N ASN A 58 10.40 11.65 12.20
CA ASN A 58 9.96 12.54 13.27
C ASN A 58 10.00 14.02 12.85
N LEU A 59 9.51 14.31 11.64
CA LEU A 59 9.45 15.66 11.08
C LEU A 59 8.01 16.18 11.06
N SER A 60 7.88 17.51 11.05
CA SER A 60 6.60 18.16 10.76
C SER A 60 6.27 18.01 9.27
N PHE A 61 5.00 18.11 8.93
CA PHE A 61 4.54 18.12 7.54
C PHE A 61 5.06 19.35 6.77
N ASP A 62 5.37 20.44 7.48
CA ASP A 62 5.91 21.68 6.89
C ASP A 62 7.43 21.63 6.64
N SER A 63 8.10 20.53 7.00
CA SER A 63 9.56 20.41 6.92
C SER A 63 10.08 20.39 5.49
N SER A 64 11.16 21.11 5.22
CA SER A 64 11.76 21.20 3.87
C SER A 64 12.49 19.91 3.45
N ILE A 65 12.75 19.75 2.14
CA ILE A 65 13.56 18.63 1.61
C ILE A 65 14.97 18.61 2.22
N GLY A 66 15.53 19.79 2.53
CA GLY A 66 16.82 19.91 3.21
C GLY A 66 16.80 19.32 4.62
N GLU A 67 15.73 19.57 5.38
CA GLU A 67 15.53 19.00 6.72
C GLU A 67 15.34 17.48 6.67
N VAL A 68 14.58 16.97 5.70
CA VAL A 68 14.43 15.53 5.45
C VAL A 68 15.79 14.85 5.29
N LYS A 69 16.68 15.42 4.47
CA LYS A 69 18.03 14.87 4.27
C LYS A 69 18.89 14.92 5.54
N LYS A 70 18.84 16.04 6.28
CA LYS A 70 19.61 16.20 7.54
C LYS A 70 19.14 15.21 8.60
N GLN A 71 17.84 15.10 8.78
CA GLN A 71 17.24 14.24 9.78
C GLN A 71 17.46 12.76 9.45
N TYR A 72 17.34 12.39 8.17
CA TYR A 72 17.69 11.04 7.71
C TYR A 72 19.14 10.69 8.08
N ARG A 73 20.11 11.58 7.82
CA ARG A 73 21.52 11.34 8.16
C ARG A 73 21.72 11.12 9.66
N LYS A 74 21.04 11.91 10.50
CA LYS A 74 21.10 11.78 11.96
C LYS A 74 20.53 10.44 12.42
N LEU A 75 19.32 10.10 11.97
CA LEU A 75 18.63 8.89 12.39
C LEU A 75 19.28 7.62 11.82
N SER A 76 19.70 7.65 10.56
CA SER A 76 20.36 6.50 9.92
C SER A 76 21.66 6.09 10.62
N LEU A 77 22.42 7.05 11.16
CA LEU A 77 23.60 6.76 11.98
C LEU A 77 23.23 6.16 13.34
N LEU A 78 22.12 6.61 13.92
CA LEU A 78 21.64 6.14 15.22
C LEU A 78 21.14 4.68 15.11
N VAL A 79 20.36 4.37 14.08
CA VAL A 79 19.75 3.04 13.87
C VAL A 79 20.54 2.14 12.91
N HIS A 80 21.80 2.50 12.61
CA HIS A 80 22.63 1.72 11.70
C HIS A 80 22.86 0.31 12.28
N PRO A 81 22.70 -0.78 11.50
CA PRO A 81 22.81 -2.15 12.02
C PRO A 81 24.21 -2.53 12.54
N ASP A 82 25.25 -1.78 12.17
CA ASP A 82 26.61 -1.94 12.71
C ASP A 82 26.80 -1.25 14.07
N LYS A 83 26.04 -0.19 14.35
CA LYS A 83 26.16 0.61 15.58
C LYS A 83 25.10 0.26 16.61
N CYS A 84 23.93 -0.20 16.18
CA CYS A 84 22.82 -0.61 17.04
C CYS A 84 22.76 -2.14 17.07
N LYS A 85 22.82 -2.73 18.28
CA LYS A 85 22.78 -4.20 18.46
C LYS A 85 21.37 -4.79 18.37
N HIS A 86 20.35 -3.95 18.20
CA HIS A 86 18.96 -4.38 18.14
C HIS A 86 18.70 -5.32 16.94
N PRO A 87 18.03 -6.47 17.11
CA PRO A 87 17.81 -7.45 16.04
C PRO A 87 17.03 -6.86 14.85
N GLN A 88 16.15 -5.89 15.10
CA GLN A 88 15.34 -5.23 14.07
C GLN A 88 15.96 -3.93 13.52
N ALA A 89 17.20 -3.58 13.87
CA ALA A 89 17.85 -2.35 13.38
C ALA A 89 17.89 -2.29 11.84
N LYS A 90 18.12 -3.43 11.17
CA LYS A 90 18.10 -3.54 9.70
C LYS A 90 16.73 -3.20 9.09
N GLU A 91 15.65 -3.64 9.74
CA GLU A 91 14.28 -3.37 9.29
C GLU A 91 13.94 -1.89 9.46
N ALA A 92 14.26 -1.32 10.64
CA ALA A 92 14.06 0.11 10.91
C ALA A 92 14.86 1.00 9.95
N PHE A 93 16.13 0.65 9.68
CA PHE A 93 16.96 1.36 8.70
C PHE A 93 16.35 1.31 7.29
N GLY A 94 15.85 0.14 6.87
CA GLY A 94 15.17 -0.02 5.59
C GLY A 94 13.89 0.83 5.48
N ALA A 95 13.08 0.87 6.54
CA ALA A 95 11.90 1.72 6.62
C ALA A 95 12.25 3.21 6.53
N LEU A 96 13.31 3.62 7.23
CA LEU A 96 13.81 5.00 7.20
C LEU A 96 14.30 5.41 5.80
N ALA A 97 15.04 4.53 5.11
CA ALA A 97 15.51 4.76 3.74
C ALA A 97 14.35 4.88 2.75
N LYS A 98 13.34 4.00 2.88
CA LYS A 98 12.13 4.07 2.05
C LYS A 98 11.35 5.36 2.29
N ALA A 99 11.19 5.78 3.55
CA ALA A 99 10.52 7.04 3.90
C ALA A 99 11.24 8.25 3.29
N GLN A 100 12.58 8.27 3.36
CA GLN A 100 13.36 9.33 2.72
C GLN A 100 13.15 9.35 1.20
N GLN A 101 13.20 8.19 0.54
CA GLN A 101 13.01 8.10 -0.91
C GLN A 101 11.64 8.64 -1.34
N LEU A 102 10.56 8.30 -0.63
CA LEU A 102 9.22 8.81 -0.89
C LEU A 102 9.12 10.33 -0.69
N LEU A 103 9.83 10.89 0.29
CA LEU A 103 9.84 12.33 0.55
C LEU A 103 10.77 13.12 -0.38
N LEU A 104 11.67 12.45 -1.09
CA LEU A 104 12.51 13.03 -2.15
C LEU A 104 11.79 13.05 -3.50
N ASP A 105 10.87 12.11 -3.72
CA ASP A 105 9.98 12.14 -4.87
C ASP A 105 8.94 13.26 -4.70
N GLN A 106 8.96 14.22 -5.63
CA GLN A 106 8.07 15.37 -5.60
C GLN A 106 6.59 14.95 -5.70
N GLN A 107 6.27 13.95 -6.52
CA GLN A 107 4.87 13.54 -6.73
C GLN A 107 4.28 12.91 -5.48
N GLU A 108 5.00 11.96 -4.88
CA GLU A 108 4.57 11.28 -3.65
C GLU A 108 4.51 12.26 -2.47
N ARG A 109 5.50 13.15 -2.36
CA ARG A 109 5.51 14.21 -1.36
C ARG A 109 4.30 15.13 -1.49
N ASP A 110 4.02 15.63 -2.69
CA ASP A 110 2.89 16.53 -2.94
C ASP A 110 1.54 15.82 -2.70
N TYR A 111 1.44 14.54 -3.05
CA TYR A 111 0.28 13.72 -2.72
C TYR A 111 0.06 13.68 -1.21
N ILE A 112 1.07 13.36 -0.41
CA ILE A 112 0.95 13.31 1.06
C ILE A 112 0.58 14.70 1.61
N LEU A 113 1.25 15.76 1.16
CA LEU A 113 0.95 17.13 1.58
C LEU A 113 -0.48 17.55 1.25
N SER A 114 -1.01 17.16 0.09
CA SER A 114 -2.42 17.41 -0.27
C SER A 114 -3.39 16.77 0.73
N GLN A 115 -3.08 15.56 1.21
CA GLN A 115 -3.89 14.89 2.23
C GLN A 115 -3.79 15.58 3.60
N VAL A 116 -2.60 16.10 3.93
CA VAL A 116 -2.40 16.91 5.15
C VAL A 116 -3.19 18.21 5.10
N VAL A 117 -3.20 18.89 3.96
CA VAL A 117 -3.99 20.11 3.76
C VAL A 117 -5.48 19.79 3.92
N ALA A 118 -5.98 18.72 3.29
CA ALA A 118 -7.36 18.27 3.44
C ALA A 118 -7.71 17.96 4.91
N ALA A 119 -6.83 17.27 5.64
CA ALA A 119 -6.99 17.01 7.07
C ALA A 119 -7.08 18.30 7.90
N LYS A 120 -6.19 19.27 7.60
CA LYS A 120 -6.14 20.57 8.28
C LYS A 120 -7.42 21.37 8.03
N GLU A 121 -7.92 21.40 6.81
CA GLU A 121 -9.16 22.08 6.44
C GLU A 121 -10.40 21.46 7.09
N GLU A 122 -10.47 20.13 7.18
CA GLU A 122 -11.54 19.44 7.90
C GLU A 122 -11.54 19.80 9.39
N LEU A 123 -10.37 19.80 10.04
CA LEU A 123 -10.25 20.17 11.45
C LEU A 123 -10.61 21.64 11.68
N ARG A 124 -10.12 22.55 10.85
CA ARG A 124 -10.51 23.97 10.86
C ARG A 124 -12.02 24.13 10.71
N SER A 125 -12.63 23.38 9.79
CA SER A 125 -14.08 23.43 9.54
C SER A 125 -14.88 22.91 10.73
N LYS A 126 -14.42 21.82 11.38
CA LYS A 126 -15.02 21.30 12.62
C LYS A 126 -14.92 22.32 13.75
N TRP A 127 -13.75 22.93 13.93
CA TRP A 127 -13.52 23.96 14.95
C TRP A 127 -14.43 25.17 14.75
N LYS A 128 -14.50 25.71 13.52
CA LYS A 128 -15.40 26.84 13.19
C LYS A 128 -16.87 26.51 13.44
N LYS A 129 -17.31 25.27 13.19
CA LYS A 129 -18.68 24.83 13.48
C LYS A 129 -18.95 24.79 15.00
N GLN A 130 -18.00 24.35 15.80
CA GLN A 130 -18.11 24.38 17.27
C GLN A 130 -18.20 25.82 17.78
N LEU A 131 -17.37 26.72 17.24
CA LEU A 131 -17.36 28.13 17.59
C LEU A 131 -18.68 28.85 17.26
N LYS A 132 -19.37 28.42 16.19
CA LYS A 132 -20.69 28.95 15.80
C LYS A 132 -21.82 28.49 16.73
N LYS A 133 -21.68 27.34 17.38
CA LYS A 133 -22.68 26.80 18.32
C LYS A 133 -22.55 27.44 19.70
N ASP A 134 -21.33 27.75 20.14
CA ASP A 134 -21.06 28.43 21.41
C ASP A 134 -21.00 29.96 21.24
N THR A 135 -22.10 30.66 21.50
CA THR A 135 -22.17 32.14 21.44
C THR A 135 -21.10 32.83 22.30
N ALA A 136 -20.73 32.23 23.44
CA ALA A 136 -19.70 32.72 24.34
C ALA A 136 -18.27 32.61 23.77
N ARG A 137 -17.97 31.54 23.00
CA ARG A 137 -16.67 31.38 22.31
C ARG A 137 -16.61 32.25 21.06
N LYS A 138 -17.73 32.47 20.37
CA LYS A 138 -17.85 33.44 19.28
C LYS A 138 -17.48 34.85 19.73
N LEU A 139 -18.01 35.30 20.88
CA LEU A 139 -17.66 36.58 21.50
C LEU A 139 -16.17 36.68 21.83
N LYS A 140 -15.56 35.66 22.46
CA LYS A 140 -14.11 35.62 22.70
C LYS A 140 -13.28 35.67 21.41
N SER A 141 -13.69 34.93 20.38
CA SER A 141 -12.98 34.93 19.09
C SER A 141 -13.07 36.27 18.35
N LEU A 142 -14.22 36.96 18.45
CA LEU A 142 -14.41 38.30 17.88
C LEU A 142 -13.52 39.34 18.58
N VAL A 143 -13.40 39.24 19.91
CA VAL A 143 -12.60 40.14 20.75
C VAL A 143 -11.09 39.98 20.50
N THR A 144 -10.64 38.81 20.02
CA THR A 144 -9.21 38.51 19.85
C THR A 144 -8.75 38.56 18.38
N GLU A 145 -9.56 39.10 17.47
CA GLU A 145 -9.26 39.37 16.05
C GLU A 145 -8.35 38.33 15.36
N GLY A 146 -8.80 37.08 15.26
CA GLY A 146 -8.10 36.05 14.47
C GLY A 146 -6.85 35.43 15.12
N LYS A 147 -6.32 35.98 16.23
CA LYS A 147 -5.22 35.35 16.99
C LYS A 147 -5.63 34.01 17.61
N TYR A 148 -6.89 33.88 18.02
CA TYR A 148 -7.41 32.66 18.64
C TYR A 148 -7.37 31.44 17.71
N ASP A 149 -7.57 31.64 16.40
CA ASP A 149 -7.48 30.56 15.41
C ASP A 149 -6.01 30.15 15.18
N GLN A 150 -5.08 31.10 15.19
CA GLN A 150 -3.64 30.81 15.08
C GLN A 150 -3.09 30.10 16.32
N GLU A 151 -3.47 30.53 17.51
CA GLU A 151 -3.08 29.89 18.77
C GLU A 151 -3.62 28.46 18.87
N HIS A 152 -4.85 28.22 18.42
CA HIS A 152 -5.41 26.87 18.37
C HIS A 152 -4.68 25.98 17.36
N GLU A 153 -4.32 26.50 16.18
CA GLU A 153 -3.55 25.73 15.19
C GLU A 153 -2.12 25.39 15.65
N GLN A 154 -1.54 26.22 16.51
CA GLN A 154 -0.22 25.97 17.10
C GLN A 154 -0.29 25.11 18.37
N SER A 155 -1.48 24.91 18.94
CA SER A 155 -1.69 24.07 20.12
C SER A 155 -1.26 22.62 19.86
N GLU A 156 -0.61 22.00 20.83
CA GLU A 156 -0.21 20.59 20.77
C GLU A 156 -1.40 19.66 20.55
N GLU A 157 -2.56 20.00 21.12
CA GLU A 157 -3.80 19.24 20.92
C GLU A 157 -4.22 19.22 19.44
N PHE A 158 -4.09 20.36 18.74
CA PHE A 158 -4.42 20.43 17.32
C PHE A 158 -3.42 19.66 16.47
N GLN A 159 -2.13 19.73 16.80
CA GLN A 159 -1.11 18.95 16.10
C GLN A 159 -1.33 17.43 16.28
N GLN A 160 -1.72 16.99 17.48
CA GLN A 160 -2.08 15.60 17.73
C GLN A 160 -3.34 15.19 16.96
N GLN A 161 -4.39 16.02 16.98
CA GLN A 161 -5.60 15.78 16.19
C GLN A 161 -5.32 15.75 14.69
N LEU A 162 -4.42 16.61 14.20
CA LEU A 162 -3.98 16.64 12.81
C LEU A 162 -3.28 15.34 12.46
N LYS A 163 -2.32 14.87 13.26
CA LYS A 163 -1.65 13.58 13.04
C LYS A 163 -2.65 12.42 12.97
N LEU A 164 -3.59 12.36 13.92
CA LEU A 164 -4.64 11.34 13.92
C LEU A 164 -5.54 11.41 12.68
N LYS A 165 -5.93 12.63 12.27
CA LYS A 165 -6.80 12.83 11.11
C LYS A 165 -6.08 12.52 9.79
N VAL A 166 -4.82 12.89 9.66
CA VAL A 166 -3.97 12.52 8.52
C VAL A 166 -3.86 11.01 8.43
N ARG A 167 -3.62 10.31 9.53
CA ARG A 167 -3.61 8.84 9.57
C ARG A 167 -4.94 8.23 9.10
N GLU A 168 -6.07 8.78 9.53
CA GLU A 168 -7.40 8.33 9.10
C GLU A 168 -7.58 8.51 7.58
N ILE A 169 -7.28 9.70 7.05
CA ILE A 169 -7.42 10.00 5.62
C ILE A 169 -6.50 9.10 4.79
N LEU A 170 -5.23 8.96 5.17
CA LEU A 170 -4.29 8.10 4.46
C LEU A 170 -4.73 6.64 4.45
N THR A 171 -5.27 6.14 5.57
CA THR A 171 -5.80 4.76 5.65
C THR A 171 -6.97 4.56 4.68
N ASP A 172 -7.91 5.50 4.67
CA ASP A 172 -9.09 5.41 3.81
C ASP A 172 -8.74 5.55 2.32
N GLN A 173 -7.82 6.46 1.97
CA GLN A 173 -7.33 6.59 0.60
C GLN A 173 -6.62 5.33 0.12
N GLU A 174 -5.77 4.74 0.94
CA GLU A 174 -5.07 3.49 0.59
C GLU A 174 -6.07 2.33 0.44
N TRP A 175 -7.08 2.25 1.31
CA TRP A 175 -8.16 1.27 1.17
C TRP A 175 -8.93 1.46 -0.13
N ARG A 176 -9.29 2.70 -0.47
CA ARG A 176 -9.95 3.02 -1.75
C ARG A 176 -9.07 2.69 -2.94
N ARG A 177 -7.77 3.02 -2.90
CA ARG A 177 -6.79 2.71 -3.96
C ARG A 177 -6.71 1.20 -4.20
N ARG A 178 -6.56 0.41 -3.13
CA ARG A 178 -6.53 -1.07 -3.21
C ARG A 178 -7.83 -1.64 -3.76
N LYS A 179 -8.97 -1.15 -3.28
CA LYS A 179 -10.29 -1.58 -3.76
C LYS A 179 -10.52 -1.22 -5.23
N MET A 180 -10.00 -0.08 -5.70
CA MET A 180 -10.06 0.32 -7.11
C MET A 180 -9.15 -0.56 -7.97
N ALA A 181 -7.91 -0.82 -7.51
CA ALA A 181 -6.98 -1.71 -8.20
C ALA A 181 -7.51 -3.15 -8.34
N MET A 182 -8.16 -3.70 -7.30
CA MET A 182 -8.79 -5.02 -7.38
C MET A 182 -9.90 -5.05 -8.43
N ARG A 183 -10.73 -4.00 -8.51
CA ARG A 183 -11.79 -3.91 -9.53
C ARG A 183 -11.24 -3.81 -10.95
N ILE A 184 -10.21 -2.99 -11.15
CA ILE A 184 -9.55 -2.87 -12.45
C ILE A 184 -8.97 -4.22 -12.88
N SER A 185 -8.24 -4.90 -11.99
CA SER A 185 -7.65 -6.21 -12.31
C SER A 185 -8.70 -7.27 -12.63
N GLU A 186 -9.86 -7.23 -11.98
CA GLU A 186 -10.99 -8.12 -12.27
C GLU A 186 -11.59 -7.83 -13.65
N GLU A 187 -11.81 -6.54 -13.98
CA GLU A 187 -12.30 -6.11 -15.29
C GLU A 187 -11.31 -6.45 -16.42
N GLU A 188 -10.01 -6.20 -16.22
CA GLU A 188 -8.94 -6.59 -17.15
C GLU A 188 -8.90 -8.12 -17.35
N GLY A 189 -9.09 -8.89 -16.28
CA GLY A 189 -9.15 -10.35 -16.34
C GLY A 189 -10.36 -10.84 -17.15
N ARG A 190 -11.52 -10.20 -16.99
CA ARG A 190 -12.72 -10.49 -17.79
C ARG A 190 -12.52 -10.16 -19.25
N LEU A 191 -12.00 -8.97 -19.55
CA LEU A 191 -11.74 -8.54 -20.92
C LEU A 191 -10.75 -9.47 -21.62
N LYS A 192 -9.68 -9.87 -20.93
CA LYS A 192 -8.69 -10.81 -21.46
C LYS A 192 -9.31 -12.18 -21.77
N LYS A 193 -10.21 -12.66 -20.92
CA LYS A 193 -10.93 -13.92 -21.15
C LYS A 193 -11.83 -13.82 -22.40
N ASP A 194 -12.59 -12.73 -22.54
CA ASP A 194 -13.43 -12.51 -23.73
C ASP A 194 -12.57 -12.39 -25.01
N GLU A 195 -11.41 -11.75 -24.93
CA GLU A 195 -10.44 -11.71 -26.02
C GLU A 195 -9.88 -13.09 -26.39
N GLU A 196 -9.59 -13.93 -25.40
CA GLU A 196 -9.11 -15.30 -25.62
C GLU A 196 -10.21 -16.17 -26.23
N GLU A 197 -11.44 -16.10 -25.72
CA GLU A 197 -12.60 -16.82 -26.26
C GLU A 197 -12.91 -16.41 -27.70
N THR A 198 -12.85 -15.11 -28.01
CA THR A 198 -13.03 -14.63 -29.39
C THR A 198 -11.90 -15.10 -30.30
N LYS A 199 -10.64 -15.02 -29.88
CA LYS A 199 -9.49 -15.56 -30.63
C LYS A 199 -9.64 -17.06 -30.88
N GLU A 200 -10.07 -17.83 -29.88
CA GLU A 200 -10.37 -19.26 -30.03
C GLU A 200 -11.53 -19.51 -31.00
N MET A 201 -12.61 -18.74 -30.91
CA MET A 201 -13.75 -18.85 -31.84
C MET A 201 -13.31 -18.60 -33.28
N TRP A 202 -12.51 -17.55 -33.53
CA TRP A 202 -11.97 -17.27 -34.85
C TRP A 202 -11.01 -18.37 -35.32
N LYS A 203 -10.20 -18.93 -34.42
CA LYS A 203 -9.32 -20.06 -34.72
C LYS A 203 -10.12 -21.30 -35.09
N ARG A 204 -11.13 -21.69 -34.28
CA ARG A 204 -12.03 -22.82 -34.58
C ARG A 204 -12.79 -22.60 -35.90
N LYS A 205 -13.25 -21.38 -36.16
CA LYS A 205 -13.93 -21.04 -37.41
C LYS A 205 -12.99 -21.20 -38.61
N ARG A 206 -11.75 -20.72 -38.50
CA ARG A 206 -10.73 -20.88 -39.54
C ARG A 206 -10.38 -22.34 -39.78
N GLU A 207 -10.15 -23.11 -38.72
CA GLU A 207 -9.86 -24.55 -38.82
C GLU A 207 -11.03 -25.32 -39.46
N HIS A 208 -12.28 -25.00 -39.09
CA HIS A 208 -13.46 -25.58 -39.70
C HIS A 208 -13.59 -25.21 -41.19
N GLU A 209 -13.30 -23.96 -41.55
CA GLU A 209 -13.31 -23.49 -42.94
C GLU A 209 -12.21 -24.17 -43.78
N GLU A 210 -11.00 -24.32 -43.23
CA GLU A 210 -9.91 -25.08 -43.85
C GLU A 210 -10.29 -26.55 -44.05
N GLN A 211 -10.92 -27.19 -43.06
CA GLN A 211 -11.43 -28.57 -43.19
C GLN A 211 -12.56 -28.68 -44.23
N TRP A 212 -13.45 -27.68 -44.27
CA TRP A 212 -14.54 -27.60 -45.24
C TRP A 212 -14.03 -27.40 -46.66
N GLU A 213 -13.01 -26.57 -46.87
CA GLU A 213 -12.36 -26.38 -48.17
C GLU A 213 -11.49 -27.59 -48.54
N GLY A 214 -10.80 -28.22 -47.58
CA GLY A 214 -10.04 -29.46 -47.84
C GLY A 214 -10.92 -30.61 -48.32
N THR A 215 -12.18 -30.68 -47.86
CA THR A 215 -13.17 -31.66 -48.35
C THR A 215 -13.87 -31.24 -49.65
N ARG A 216 -13.57 -30.05 -50.19
CA ARG A 216 -14.21 -29.51 -51.40
C ARG A 216 -13.99 -30.39 -52.61
N GLU A 217 -12.77 -30.84 -52.88
CA GLU A 217 -12.50 -31.67 -54.06
C GLU A 217 -13.26 -33.00 -53.99
N ASN A 218 -13.30 -33.65 -52.83
CA ASN A 218 -14.06 -34.87 -52.61
C ASN A 218 -15.57 -34.64 -52.82
N ARG A 219 -16.11 -33.52 -52.30
CA ARG A 219 -17.52 -33.16 -52.52
C ARG A 219 -17.82 -32.84 -53.98
N VAL A 220 -16.95 -32.07 -54.65
CA VAL A 220 -17.09 -31.71 -56.06
C VAL A 220 -16.96 -32.94 -56.95
N SER A 221 -16.06 -33.87 -56.63
CA SER A 221 -15.94 -35.16 -57.33
C SER A 221 -17.21 -35.98 -57.15
N SER A 222 -17.68 -36.18 -55.91
CA SER A 222 -18.93 -36.88 -55.61
C SER A 222 -20.14 -36.27 -56.34
N TRP A 223 -20.21 -34.94 -56.42
CA TRP A 223 -21.26 -34.24 -57.16
C TRP A 223 -21.12 -34.38 -58.69
N ARG A 224 -19.90 -34.35 -59.22
CA ARG A 224 -19.60 -34.63 -60.65
C ARG A 224 -19.95 -36.07 -61.02
N ASP A 225 -19.68 -37.03 -60.14
CA ASP A 225 -20.00 -38.45 -60.32
C ASP A 225 -21.51 -38.67 -60.27
N PHE A 226 -22.23 -37.99 -59.37
CA PHE A 226 -23.70 -37.98 -59.37
C PHE A 226 -24.28 -37.43 -60.67
N MET A 227 -23.72 -36.34 -61.21
CA MET A 227 -24.14 -35.77 -62.50
C MET A 227 -23.80 -36.67 -63.69
N LYS A 228 -22.63 -37.33 -63.68
CA LYS A 228 -22.25 -38.33 -64.70
C LYS A 228 -23.08 -39.62 -64.62
N GLY A 229 -23.55 -39.98 -63.42
CA GLY A 229 -24.44 -41.11 -63.16
C GLY A 229 -25.86 -40.95 -63.74
N GLY A 230 -26.18 -39.81 -64.37
CA GLY A 230 -27.47 -39.54 -65.01
C GLY A 230 -27.84 -40.45 -66.19
N LYS A 231 -26.98 -41.40 -66.62
CA LYS A 231 -27.34 -42.45 -67.58
C LYS A 231 -26.78 -43.81 -67.15
N LYS A 232 -27.67 -44.61 -66.53
CA LYS A 232 -27.60 -46.05 -66.18
C LYS A 232 -27.23 -46.38 -64.72
N ALA A 233 -28.26 -46.59 -63.90
CA ALA A 233 -28.35 -47.74 -63.00
C ALA A 233 -29.81 -48.02 -62.59
N LYS A 234 -30.14 -49.32 -62.51
CA LYS A 234 -31.45 -49.92 -62.29
C LYS A 234 -32.04 -49.66 -60.89
N LYS A 235 -33.38 -49.62 -60.85
CA LYS A 235 -34.32 -50.00 -59.78
C LYS A 235 -33.67 -50.53 -58.50
N GLY A 236 -33.52 -49.65 -57.51
CA GLY A 236 -33.23 -49.94 -56.11
C GLY A 236 -33.82 -48.81 -55.26
N GLU A 237 -34.77 -49.16 -54.40
CA GLU A 237 -35.63 -48.29 -53.60
C GLU A 237 -34.82 -47.31 -52.71
N ILE A 238 -34.91 -46.00 -52.99
CA ILE A 238 -34.27 -44.95 -52.17
C ILE A 238 -35.10 -44.80 -50.89
N ARG A 239 -34.68 -45.47 -49.82
CA ARG A 239 -35.20 -45.19 -48.47
C ARG A 239 -34.49 -43.94 -47.92
N PRO A 240 -35.22 -42.91 -47.48
CA PRO A 240 -34.60 -41.75 -46.86
C PRO A 240 -33.85 -42.19 -45.59
N PRO A 241 -32.62 -41.68 -45.34
CA PRO A 241 -31.88 -41.97 -44.12
C PRO A 241 -32.73 -41.62 -42.89
N LYS A 242 -32.84 -42.54 -41.94
CA LYS A 242 -33.55 -42.30 -40.67
C LYS A 242 -32.93 -41.07 -40.00
N LEU A 243 -33.77 -40.07 -39.73
CA LEU A 243 -33.44 -38.88 -38.96
C LEU A 243 -32.94 -39.35 -37.58
N LYS A 244 -31.64 -39.23 -37.31
CA LYS A 244 -31.09 -39.45 -35.97
C LYS A 244 -31.50 -38.24 -35.12
N THR A 245 -32.56 -38.38 -34.35
CA THR A 245 -33.19 -37.31 -33.56
C THR A 245 -32.53 -37.03 -32.22
N GLU A 246 -31.36 -37.57 -31.90
CA GLU A 246 -30.71 -37.32 -30.61
C GLU A 246 -29.23 -37.02 -30.81
N ASP A 247 -28.94 -35.75 -31.01
CA ASP A 247 -27.60 -35.17 -30.91
C ASP A 247 -27.63 -34.32 -29.63
N PRO A 248 -27.05 -34.78 -28.49
CA PRO A 248 -27.16 -34.11 -27.18
C PRO A 248 -26.68 -32.64 -27.15
N ASN A 249 -26.00 -32.18 -28.21
CA ASN A 249 -25.47 -30.83 -28.36
C ASN A 249 -26.26 -29.92 -29.33
N LYS A 250 -27.44 -30.33 -29.81
CA LYS A 250 -28.29 -29.48 -30.66
C LYS A 250 -29.71 -29.38 -30.12
N SER A 251 -29.97 -28.36 -29.30
CA SER A 251 -31.34 -27.98 -28.92
C SER A 251 -32.04 -27.26 -30.09
N TYR A 252 -32.72 -27.98 -30.98
CA TYR A 252 -33.58 -27.33 -31.97
C TYR A 252 -35.05 -27.54 -31.61
N VAL A 253 -35.68 -26.46 -31.13
CA VAL A 253 -37.12 -26.38 -30.85
C VAL A 253 -37.89 -26.37 -32.18
N GLN A 254 -38.58 -27.47 -32.52
CA GLN A 254 -39.53 -27.47 -33.64
C GLN A 254 -40.86 -26.84 -33.18
N ARG A 255 -41.26 -25.74 -33.84
CA ARG A 255 -42.62 -25.20 -33.73
C ARG A 255 -43.59 -26.09 -34.52
N PRO A 256 -44.82 -26.35 -34.03
CA PRO A 256 -45.77 -27.21 -34.71
C PRO A 256 -46.30 -26.52 -35.98
N VAL A 257 -46.22 -27.22 -37.11
CA VAL A 257 -46.82 -26.80 -38.38
C VAL A 257 -48.29 -27.20 -38.37
N LYS A 258 -49.20 -26.22 -38.24
CA LYS A 258 -50.64 -26.44 -38.43
C LYS A 258 -50.89 -26.90 -39.86
N ARG A 259 -51.52 -28.06 -40.04
CA ARG A 259 -52.17 -28.44 -41.30
C ARG A 259 -53.67 -28.16 -41.15
N GLY A 260 -54.23 -27.49 -42.14
CA GLY A 260 -55.67 -27.24 -42.27
C GLY A 260 -56.44 -28.47 -42.72
#